data_AF-A0A8T3BDN8-F1
#
_entry.id   AF-A0A8T3BDN8-F1
#
_cell.length_a   1.000
_cell.length_b   1.000
_cell.length_c   1.000
_cell.angle_alpha   90.00
_cell.angle_beta   90.00
_cell.angle_gamma   90.00
#
_symmetry.space_group_name_H-M   'P 1'
#
loop_
_entity.id
_entity.type
_entity.pdbx_description
1 polymer ?
#
loop_
_entity_poly.entity_id
_entity_poly.type
_entity_poly.pdbx_seq_one_letter_code
_entity_poly.pdbx_strand_id
1 'polypeptide(L)'
;MARGLKKHLKRLNAPKHWMLDKLGGAFAPKPSSGPHKARECLPLILILRNRLKYALTYREVIAILMQRHVMVDGKFKLCKVRSVQFGQKGIPYLNTYDGRTIRYPDPLIKANDTIKLDLDANKIVDFIKFDVGNVVMVTGGRNRGRVGVIKNREKHKGTFETIHVQDASGHEFATRLGNVFTIGKGTKPWISLPKGKGIKLSIIEEARKRLAAAASAATA
;
A
#
# COMPACT_ATOMS: atom_id res chain seq x y z
N MET A 1 7.50 -33.92 4.59
CA MET A 1 7.62 -32.44 4.43
C MET A 1 8.19 -31.86 5.73
N ALA A 2 9.25 -31.05 5.66
CA ALA A 2 9.75 -30.36 6.84
C ALA A 2 8.67 -29.42 7.40
N ARG A 3 8.27 -29.65 8.65
CA ARG A 3 7.26 -28.88 9.37
C ARG A 3 7.94 -27.72 10.09
N GLY A 4 7.33 -26.53 10.07
CA GLY A 4 7.84 -25.35 10.78
C GLY A 4 8.08 -24.11 9.91
N LEU A 5 8.62 -23.06 10.54
CA LEU A 5 8.82 -21.76 9.91
C LEU A 5 9.95 -21.83 8.87
N LYS A 6 9.59 -21.79 7.58
CA LYS A 6 10.57 -21.74 6.47
C LYS A 6 11.38 -20.45 6.54
N LYS A 7 12.70 -20.52 6.75
CA LYS A 7 13.58 -19.33 6.82
C LYS A 7 13.94 -18.75 5.45
N HIS A 8 13.87 -19.56 4.40
CA HIS A 8 14.28 -19.17 3.05
C HIS A 8 13.09 -18.93 2.11
N LEU A 9 13.28 -18.03 1.14
CA LEU A 9 12.33 -17.76 0.07
C LEU A 9 13.00 -18.03 -1.29
N LYS A 10 12.49 -19.01 -2.04
CA LYS A 10 12.94 -19.26 -3.41
C LYS A 10 12.55 -18.08 -4.32
N ARG A 11 13.44 -17.71 -5.24
CA ARG A 11 13.23 -16.54 -6.10
C ARG A 11 12.01 -16.68 -7.00
N LEU A 12 11.76 -17.87 -7.53
CA LEU A 12 10.56 -18.17 -8.32
C LEU A 12 9.25 -17.95 -7.55
N ASN A 13 9.28 -18.11 -6.22
CA ASN A 13 8.13 -17.91 -5.34
C ASN A 13 8.03 -16.49 -4.79
N ALA A 14 8.96 -15.60 -5.15
CA ALA A 14 8.91 -14.22 -4.73
C ALA A 14 7.70 -13.51 -5.37
N PRO A 15 7.11 -12.50 -4.70
CA PRO A 15 6.04 -11.71 -5.28
C PRO A 15 6.45 -11.08 -6.61
N LYS A 16 5.68 -11.33 -7.67
CA LYS A 16 5.96 -10.84 -9.04
C LYS A 16 6.17 -9.32 -9.12
N HIS A 17 5.50 -8.55 -8.26
CA HIS A 17 5.59 -7.09 -8.22
C HIS A 17 6.94 -6.56 -7.71
N TRP A 18 7.80 -7.41 -7.14
CA TRP A 18 9.17 -7.05 -6.81
C TRP A 18 10.05 -6.92 -8.05
N MET A 19 9.64 -7.49 -9.19
CA MET A 19 10.38 -7.44 -10.46
C MET A 19 11.81 -7.99 -10.30
N LEU A 20 11.93 -9.14 -9.63
CA LEU A 20 13.19 -9.87 -9.58
C LEU A 20 13.39 -10.65 -10.87
N ASP A 21 14.60 -10.61 -11.39
CA ASP A 21 15.04 -11.35 -12.55
C ASP A 21 15.12 -12.86 -12.23
N LYS A 22 14.82 -13.71 -13.22
CA LYS A 22 14.77 -15.17 -13.01
C LYS A 22 16.16 -15.80 -12.78
N LEU A 23 17.22 -15.19 -13.33
CA LEU A 23 18.55 -15.83 -13.45
C LEU A 23 19.59 -15.35 -12.42
N GLY A 24 19.38 -14.23 -11.73
CA GLY A 24 20.36 -13.65 -10.80
C GLY A 24 20.48 -14.35 -9.45
N GLY A 25 20.12 -15.64 -9.37
CA GLY A 25 20.29 -16.50 -8.21
C GLY A 25 19.04 -17.27 -7.78
N ALA A 26 19.25 -18.35 -7.01
CA ALA A 26 18.19 -19.27 -6.59
C ALA A 26 17.23 -18.70 -5.51
N PHE A 27 17.68 -17.72 -4.72
CA PHE A 27 16.94 -17.18 -3.58
C PHE A 27 16.59 -15.70 -3.77
N ALA A 28 15.50 -15.28 -3.10
CA ALA A 28 15.09 -13.90 -2.94
C ALA A 28 15.19 -13.50 -1.46
N PRO A 29 15.40 -12.20 -1.15
CA PRO A 29 15.38 -11.73 0.23
C PRO A 29 14.00 -11.99 0.84
N LYS A 30 13.97 -12.77 1.92
CA LYS A 30 12.73 -13.03 2.64
C LYS A 30 12.41 -11.83 3.54
N PRO A 31 11.21 -11.24 3.47
CA PRO A 31 10.80 -10.19 4.39
C PRO A 31 10.71 -10.73 5.82
N SER A 32 11.14 -9.91 6.78
CA SER A 32 10.91 -10.17 8.20
C SER A 32 9.41 -10.08 8.54
N SER A 33 8.99 -10.75 9.61
CA SER A 33 7.64 -10.66 10.16
C SER A 33 7.45 -9.30 10.85
N GLY A 34 7.24 -8.26 10.04
CA GLY A 34 7.07 -6.88 10.49
C GLY A 34 5.64 -6.35 10.31
N PRO A 35 5.48 -5.02 10.15
CA PRO A 35 4.16 -4.37 10.15
C PRO A 35 3.27 -4.74 8.96
N HIS A 36 3.86 -5.16 7.84
CA HIS A 36 3.15 -5.46 6.60
C HIS A 36 3.24 -6.94 6.23
N LYS A 37 2.19 -7.47 5.58
CA LYS A 37 2.18 -8.85 5.10
C LYS A 37 3.25 -9.06 4.03
N ALA A 38 3.86 -10.25 4.00
CA ALA A 38 4.97 -10.56 3.08
C ALA A 38 4.68 -10.30 1.59
N ARG A 39 3.43 -10.47 1.13
CA ARG A 39 3.01 -10.22 -0.27
C ARG A 39 2.57 -8.78 -0.54
N GLU A 40 2.43 -7.97 0.49
CA GLU A 40 2.01 -6.56 0.46
C GLU A 40 3.13 -5.62 0.96
N CYS A 41 4.36 -6.14 1.06
CA CYS A 41 5.53 -5.41 1.53
C CYS A 41 6.67 -5.46 0.50
N LEU A 42 7.66 -4.58 0.71
CA LEU A 42 8.89 -4.55 -0.09
C LEU A 42 10.08 -4.49 0.86
N PRO A 43 10.99 -5.47 0.85
CA PRO A 43 12.20 -5.46 1.69
C PRO A 43 13.09 -4.25 1.41
N LEU A 44 13.69 -3.65 2.47
CA LEU A 44 14.59 -2.50 2.35
C LEU A 44 15.75 -2.75 1.38
N ILE A 45 16.27 -3.98 1.34
CA ILE A 45 17.30 -4.37 0.38
C ILE A 45 16.89 -4.17 -1.07
N LEU A 46 15.63 -4.44 -1.42
CA LEU A 46 15.15 -4.25 -2.78
C LEU A 46 14.95 -2.76 -3.10
N ILE A 47 14.64 -1.93 -2.10
CA ILE A 47 14.54 -0.49 -2.26
C ILE A 47 15.92 0.09 -2.57
N LEU A 48 16.92 -0.20 -1.72
CA LEU A 48 18.26 0.36 -1.85
C LEU A 48 18.99 -0.12 -3.11
N ARG A 49 18.89 -1.42 -3.44
CA ARG A 49 19.61 -2.02 -4.57
C ARG A 49 18.87 -1.90 -5.91
N ASN A 50 17.61 -2.34 -5.98
CA ASN A 50 16.91 -2.49 -7.27
C ASN A 50 16.13 -1.24 -7.70
N ARG A 51 15.74 -0.36 -6.77
CA ARG A 51 14.94 0.83 -7.08
C ARG A 51 15.79 2.09 -7.07
N LEU A 52 16.49 2.36 -5.98
CA LEU A 52 17.30 3.56 -5.80
C LEU A 52 18.72 3.42 -6.34
N LYS A 53 19.22 2.18 -6.51
CA LYS A 53 20.55 1.87 -7.05
C LYS A 53 21.72 2.48 -6.25
N TYR A 54 21.55 2.66 -4.94
CA TYR A 54 22.64 3.10 -4.05
C TYR A 54 23.64 1.99 -3.72
N ALA A 55 23.25 0.74 -3.95
CA ALA A 55 24.10 -0.42 -3.73
C ALA A 55 23.98 -1.36 -4.94
N LEU A 56 25.07 -2.06 -5.24
CA LEU A 56 25.13 -3.11 -6.25
C LEU A 56 24.94 -4.49 -5.60
N THR A 57 25.55 -4.71 -4.44
CA THR A 57 25.60 -6.02 -3.77
C THR A 57 24.79 -6.08 -2.48
N TYR A 58 24.51 -7.29 -1.99
CA TYR A 58 23.84 -7.49 -0.69
C TYR A 58 24.68 -6.92 0.47
N ARG A 59 26.00 -7.06 0.40
CA ARG A 59 26.95 -6.65 1.44
C ARG A 59 26.96 -5.13 1.63
N GLU A 60 26.95 -4.38 0.53
CA GLU A 60 26.85 -2.91 0.56
C GLU A 60 25.55 -2.43 1.21
N VAL A 61 24.42 -3.07 0.90
CA VAL A 61 23.14 -2.75 1.54
C VAL A 61 23.22 -2.95 3.06
N ILE A 62 23.82 -4.05 3.52
CA ILE A 62 24.02 -4.27 4.96
C ILE A 62 24.88 -3.14 5.54
N ALA A 63 25.98 -2.77 4.90
CA ALA A 63 26.85 -1.69 5.36
C ALA A 63 26.09 -0.35 5.50
N ILE A 64 25.30 0.03 4.49
CA ILE A 64 24.46 1.24 4.51
C ILE A 64 23.43 1.19 5.66
N LEU A 65 22.77 0.05 5.86
CA LEU A 65 21.77 -0.10 6.92
C LEU A 65 22.40 -0.06 8.32
N MET A 66 23.62 -0.60 8.48
CA MET A 66 24.33 -0.61 9.76
C MET A 66 24.79 0.78 10.20
N GLN A 67 24.97 1.72 9.27
CA GLN A 67 25.25 3.12 9.58
C GLN A 67 24.04 3.86 10.19
N ARG A 68 22.84 3.24 10.19
CA ARG A 68 21.59 3.79 10.79
C ARG A 68 21.12 5.14 10.21
N HIS A 69 21.57 5.51 9.01
CA HIS A 69 21.09 6.71 8.31
C HIS A 69 19.76 6.50 7.58
N VAL A 70 19.36 5.25 7.35
CA VAL A 70 18.10 4.93 6.65
C VAL A 70 16.94 4.96 7.64
N MET A 71 16.15 6.03 7.57
CA MET A 71 14.88 6.17 8.30
C MET A 71 13.69 5.83 7.40
N VAL A 72 12.64 5.25 7.99
CA VAL A 72 11.43 4.78 7.28
C VAL A 72 10.21 5.45 7.89
N ASP A 73 9.28 5.87 7.03
CA ASP A 73 8.16 6.76 7.31
C ASP A 73 8.57 8.26 7.36
N GLY A 74 7.59 9.17 7.20
CA GLY A 74 7.79 10.62 7.20
C GLY A 74 7.26 11.29 8.47
N LYS A 75 6.97 12.59 8.43
CA LYS A 75 6.36 13.30 9.58
C LYS A 75 4.93 12.82 9.88
N PHE A 76 4.14 12.59 8.82
CA PHE A 76 2.78 12.06 8.97
C PHE A 76 2.57 10.87 8.03
N LYS A 77 1.61 10.02 8.39
CA LYS A 77 1.22 8.85 7.61
C LYS A 77 -0.27 8.59 7.69
N LEU A 78 -0.85 8.12 6.58
CA LEU A 78 -2.21 7.61 6.58
C LEU A 78 -2.21 6.12 6.95
N CYS A 79 -3.04 5.75 7.94
CA CYS A 79 -3.19 4.37 8.37
C CYS A 79 -4.66 3.97 8.35
N LYS A 80 -4.99 2.92 7.61
CA LYS A 80 -6.35 2.34 7.61
C LYS A 80 -6.59 1.61 8.94
N VAL A 81 -7.74 1.85 9.55
CA VAL A 81 -8.19 1.18 10.77
C VAL A 81 -8.70 -0.22 10.41
N ARG A 82 -8.15 -1.23 11.08
CA ARG A 82 -8.50 -2.64 10.88
C ARG A 82 -9.60 -3.08 11.84
N SER A 83 -9.50 -2.66 13.10
CA SER A 83 -10.44 -2.99 14.16
C SER A 83 -10.42 -1.92 15.24
N VAL A 84 -11.55 -1.74 15.91
CA VAL A 84 -11.71 -0.92 17.11
C VAL A 84 -12.27 -1.84 18.18
N GLN A 85 -11.61 -1.90 19.34
CA GLN A 85 -11.91 -2.85 20.41
C GLN A 85 -11.70 -2.19 21.78
N PHE A 86 -12.33 -2.74 22.80
CA PHE A 86 -12.08 -2.37 24.19
C PHE A 86 -11.06 -3.33 24.80
N GLY A 87 -10.08 -2.77 25.50
CA GLY A 87 -9.07 -3.52 26.24
C GLY A 87 -9.48 -3.78 27.68
N GLN A 88 -8.54 -4.33 28.44
CA GLN A 88 -8.69 -4.44 29.88
C GLN A 88 -8.96 -3.07 30.49
N LYS A 89 -9.83 -3.02 31.52
CA LYS A 89 -10.31 -1.78 32.16
C LYS A 89 -11.18 -0.89 31.25
N GLY A 90 -11.75 -1.44 30.17
CA GLY A 90 -12.66 -0.71 29.29
C GLY A 90 -11.98 0.39 28.46
N ILE A 91 -10.65 0.31 28.27
CA ILE A 91 -9.91 1.32 27.50
C ILE A 91 -10.12 1.06 25.99
N PRO A 92 -10.72 1.98 25.22
CA PRO A 92 -10.87 1.80 23.79
C PRO A 92 -9.50 1.93 23.09
N TYR A 93 -9.25 1.05 22.12
CA TYR A 93 -8.09 1.12 21.25
C TYR A 93 -8.47 0.72 19.82
N LEU A 94 -7.69 1.22 18.86
CA LEU A 94 -7.77 0.79 17.47
C LEU A 94 -6.48 0.13 17.03
N ASN A 95 -6.60 -0.83 16.11
CA ASN A 95 -5.48 -1.43 15.41
C ASN A 95 -5.46 -0.91 13.98
N THR A 96 -4.29 -0.50 13.53
CA THR A 96 -4.07 -0.05 12.16
C THR A 96 -3.55 -1.19 11.28
N TYR A 97 -3.61 -0.97 9.96
CA TYR A 97 -3.12 -1.93 8.98
C TYR A 97 -1.61 -2.22 9.08
N ASP A 98 -0.81 -1.26 9.53
CA ASP A 98 0.62 -1.41 9.81
C ASP A 98 0.91 -1.99 11.20
N GLY A 99 -0.11 -2.47 11.92
CA GLY A 99 0.06 -3.20 13.18
C GLY A 99 0.30 -2.31 14.41
N ARG A 100 0.14 -0.99 14.30
CA ARG A 100 0.17 -0.08 15.46
C ARG A 100 -1.15 -0.20 16.23
N THR A 101 -1.06 0.00 17.54
CA THR A 101 -2.21 0.06 18.45
C THR A 101 -2.27 1.45 19.06
N ILE A 102 -3.35 2.18 18.79
CA ILE A 102 -3.56 3.54 19.30
C ILE A 102 -4.70 3.50 20.31
N ARG A 103 -4.42 3.93 21.53
CA ARG A 103 -5.40 3.98 22.64
C ARG A 103 -6.13 5.32 22.63
N TYR A 104 -7.33 5.32 23.19
CA TYR A 104 -8.21 6.49 23.27
C TYR A 104 -8.48 7.16 21.92
N PRO A 105 -8.90 6.40 20.88
CA PRO A 105 -9.35 7.01 19.64
C PRO A 105 -10.67 7.77 19.83
N ASP A 106 -10.93 8.72 18.94
CA ASP A 106 -12.23 9.39 18.86
C ASP A 106 -13.35 8.34 18.63
N PRO A 107 -14.46 8.36 19.39
CA PRO A 107 -15.58 7.43 19.24
C PRO A 107 -16.21 7.39 17.84
N LEU A 108 -16.03 8.42 17.02
CA LEU A 108 -16.53 8.49 15.65
C LEU A 108 -15.73 7.60 14.69
N ILE A 109 -14.51 7.20 15.03
CA ILE A 109 -13.64 6.38 14.20
C ILE A 109 -14.12 4.93 14.19
N LYS A 110 -14.43 4.40 13.00
CA LYS A 110 -14.89 3.02 12.80
C LYS A 110 -13.89 2.21 12.00
N ALA A 111 -14.12 0.89 11.94
CA ALA A 111 -13.33 0.01 11.10
C ALA A 111 -13.43 0.42 9.62
N ASN A 112 -12.32 0.33 8.89
CA ASN A 112 -12.10 0.76 7.51
C ASN A 112 -11.96 2.26 7.27
N ASP A 113 -12.16 3.10 8.29
CA ASP A 113 -11.79 4.50 8.23
C ASP A 113 -10.26 4.63 8.12
N THR A 114 -9.79 5.80 7.72
CA THR A 114 -8.36 6.09 7.62
C THR A 114 -8.01 7.22 8.55
N ILE A 115 -7.03 6.99 9.42
CA ILE A 115 -6.50 8.00 10.33
C ILE A 115 -5.26 8.64 9.73
N LYS A 116 -5.07 9.94 9.98
CA LYS A 116 -3.82 10.66 9.77
C LYS A 116 -3.06 10.66 11.09
N LEU A 117 -1.96 9.90 11.11
CA LEU A 117 -1.07 9.75 12.25
C LEU A 117 0.08 10.75 12.11
N ASP A 118 0.33 11.51 13.19
CA ASP A 118 1.61 12.18 13.39
C ASP A 118 2.58 11.18 14.00
N LEU A 119 3.72 10.95 13.33
CA LEU A 119 4.68 9.93 13.69
C LEU A 119 5.63 10.38 14.81
N ASP A 120 5.77 11.69 15.02
CA ASP A 120 6.60 12.22 16.11
C ASP A 120 5.84 12.10 17.44
N ALA A 121 4.57 12.51 17.46
CA ALA A 121 3.72 12.44 18.65
C ALA A 121 3.01 11.08 18.84
N ASN A 122 2.97 10.23 17.81
CA ASN A 122 2.15 9.00 17.75
C ASN A 122 0.66 9.24 18.10
N LYS A 123 0.13 10.42 17.72
CA LYS A 123 -1.26 10.83 17.96
C LYS A 123 -2.02 10.99 16.65
N ILE A 124 -3.32 10.76 16.71
CA ILE A 124 -4.24 10.96 15.59
C ILE A 124 -4.48 12.46 15.43
N VAL A 125 -4.18 12.99 14.25
CA VAL A 125 -4.39 14.41 13.92
C VAL A 125 -5.80 14.64 13.38
N ASP A 126 -6.21 13.80 12.43
CA ASP A 126 -7.53 13.85 11.79
C ASP A 126 -7.86 12.45 11.26
N PHE A 127 -9.11 12.19 10.92
CA PHE A 127 -9.56 10.94 10.32
C PHE A 127 -10.50 11.18 9.12
N ILE A 128 -10.57 10.18 8.25
CA ILE A 128 -11.43 10.15 7.08
C ILE A 128 -12.38 8.97 7.24
N LYS A 129 -13.67 9.27 7.24
CA LYS A 129 -14.72 8.26 7.25
C LYS A 129 -14.74 7.49 5.92
N PHE A 130 -14.92 6.18 6.01
CA PHE A 130 -15.16 5.32 4.86
C PHE A 130 -16.62 5.46 4.40
N ASP A 131 -16.86 6.47 3.56
CA ASP A 131 -18.19 6.82 3.06
C ASP A 131 -18.16 7.12 1.56
N VAL A 132 -19.33 7.12 0.94
CA VAL A 132 -19.52 7.45 -0.47
C VAL A 132 -19.07 8.88 -0.73
N GLY A 133 -18.42 9.12 -1.87
CA GLY A 133 -17.92 10.45 -2.25
C GLY A 133 -16.49 10.76 -1.82
N ASN A 134 -15.84 9.91 -1.01
CA ASN A 134 -14.44 10.08 -0.63
C ASN A 134 -13.47 9.41 -1.63
N VAL A 135 -12.27 9.99 -1.80
CA VAL A 135 -11.21 9.42 -2.65
C VAL A 135 -10.59 8.20 -1.99
N VAL A 136 -10.46 7.14 -2.77
CA VAL A 136 -9.84 5.88 -2.38
C VAL A 136 -8.75 5.46 -3.36
N MET A 137 -7.78 4.71 -2.84
CA MET A 137 -6.79 3.97 -3.59
C MET A 137 -7.00 2.47 -3.39
N VAL A 138 -6.84 1.71 -4.47
CA VAL A 138 -6.92 0.24 -4.42
C VAL A 138 -5.55 -0.35 -4.07
N THR A 139 -5.47 -1.13 -3.01
CA THR A 139 -4.23 -1.76 -2.52
C THR A 139 -3.99 -3.16 -3.08
N GLY A 140 -5.06 -3.87 -3.51
CA GLY A 140 -5.00 -5.28 -3.91
C GLY A 140 -5.87 -5.65 -5.11
N GLY A 141 -5.67 -6.87 -5.63
CA GLY A 141 -6.44 -7.40 -6.76
C GLY A 141 -6.05 -6.83 -8.14
N ARG A 142 -6.90 -7.05 -9.14
CA ARG A 142 -6.65 -6.66 -10.55
C ARG A 142 -6.61 -5.14 -10.78
N ASN A 143 -7.34 -4.40 -9.94
CA ASN A 143 -7.45 -2.93 -9.97
C ASN A 143 -6.44 -2.23 -9.05
N ARG A 144 -5.46 -2.96 -8.49
CA ARG A 144 -4.41 -2.40 -7.62
C ARG A 144 -3.72 -1.19 -8.26
N GLY A 145 -3.55 -0.13 -7.47
CA GLY A 145 -2.89 1.11 -7.86
C GLY A 145 -3.82 2.14 -8.52
N ARG A 146 -5.09 1.79 -8.76
CA ARG A 146 -6.08 2.76 -9.25
C ARG A 146 -6.57 3.65 -8.12
N VAL A 147 -6.91 4.89 -8.47
CA VAL A 147 -7.41 5.92 -7.55
C VAL A 147 -8.68 6.53 -8.12
N GLY A 148 -9.73 6.55 -7.31
CA GLY A 148 -11.02 7.09 -7.70
C GLY A 148 -11.91 7.43 -6.50
N VAL A 149 -13.11 7.89 -6.77
CA VAL A 149 -14.12 8.25 -5.76
C VAL A 149 -15.07 7.07 -5.56
N ILE A 150 -15.43 6.77 -4.31
CA ILE A 150 -16.46 5.76 -4.02
C ILE A 150 -17.80 6.26 -4.54
N LYS A 151 -18.44 5.50 -5.43
CA LYS A 151 -19.80 5.77 -5.94
C LYS A 151 -20.87 5.03 -5.15
N ASN A 152 -20.65 3.75 -4.92
CA ASN A 152 -21.62 2.90 -4.24
C ASN A 152 -20.92 1.83 -3.42
N ARG A 153 -21.55 1.46 -2.32
CA ARG A 153 -21.14 0.38 -1.43
C ARG A 153 -22.26 -0.64 -1.36
N GLU A 154 -22.06 -1.77 -2.02
CA GLU A 154 -22.99 -2.88 -2.02
C GLU A 154 -22.68 -3.81 -0.84
N LYS A 155 -23.65 -3.94 0.06
CA LYS A 155 -23.54 -4.77 1.26
C LYS A 155 -24.20 -6.11 1.00
N HIS A 156 -23.41 -7.17 1.11
CA HIS A 156 -23.91 -8.54 1.09
C HIS A 156 -23.73 -9.17 2.47
N LYS A 157 -24.82 -9.69 3.04
CA LYS A 157 -24.77 -10.33 4.36
C LYS A 157 -24.02 -11.66 4.25
N GLY A 158 -22.99 -11.85 5.09
CA GLY A 158 -22.21 -13.09 5.17
C GLY A 158 -21.10 -13.24 4.12
N THR A 159 -20.98 -12.31 3.17
CA THR A 159 -19.90 -12.32 2.16
C THR A 159 -19.18 -10.98 2.11
N PHE A 160 -18.26 -10.82 1.15
CA PHE A 160 -17.47 -9.61 1.01
C PHE A 160 -18.31 -8.49 0.40
N GLU A 161 -18.25 -7.31 1.00
CA GLU A 161 -18.85 -6.11 0.42
C GLU A 161 -18.11 -5.66 -0.83
N THR A 162 -18.88 -5.27 -1.85
CA THR A 162 -18.39 -4.78 -3.13
C THR A 162 -18.47 -3.26 -3.15
N ILE A 163 -17.38 -2.62 -3.59
CA ILE A 163 -17.29 -1.16 -3.69
C ILE A 163 -17.11 -0.80 -5.15
N HIS A 164 -18.01 0.04 -5.64
CA HIS A 164 -17.94 0.66 -6.95
C HIS A 164 -17.19 1.98 -6.85
N VAL A 165 -16.13 2.11 -7.63
CA VAL A 165 -15.24 3.26 -7.66
C VAL A 165 -15.22 3.84 -9.07
N GLN A 166 -15.28 5.17 -9.16
CA GLN A 166 -15.12 5.91 -10.42
C GLN A 166 -13.78 6.66 -10.41
N ASP A 167 -12.94 6.42 -11.41
CA ASP A 167 -11.70 7.18 -11.62
C ASP A 167 -12.00 8.60 -12.11
N ALA A 168 -10.99 9.50 -12.07
CA ALA A 168 -11.13 10.87 -12.58
C ALA A 168 -11.44 10.95 -14.09
N SER A 169 -11.11 9.91 -14.86
CA SER A 169 -11.46 9.80 -16.29
C SER A 169 -12.88 9.28 -16.54
N GLY A 170 -13.67 9.05 -15.50
CA GLY A 170 -15.03 8.52 -15.61
C GLY A 170 -15.13 6.99 -15.68
N HIS A 171 -14.01 6.27 -15.82
CA HIS A 171 -13.99 4.80 -15.82
C HIS A 171 -14.43 4.24 -14.46
N GLU A 172 -15.42 3.35 -14.49
CA GLU A 172 -15.91 2.67 -13.29
C GLU A 172 -15.32 1.26 -13.16
N PHE A 173 -15.11 0.83 -11.92
CA PHE A 173 -14.69 -0.52 -11.62
C PHE A 173 -15.09 -0.92 -10.19
N ALA A 174 -15.17 -2.22 -9.94
CA ALA A 174 -15.52 -2.77 -8.64
C ALA A 174 -14.31 -3.42 -7.95
N THR A 175 -14.26 -3.34 -6.63
CA THR A 175 -13.30 -4.06 -5.77
C THR A 175 -13.92 -4.45 -4.43
N ARG A 176 -13.31 -5.42 -3.73
CA ARG A 176 -13.72 -5.80 -2.37
C ARG A 176 -13.31 -4.74 -1.34
N LEU A 177 -14.09 -4.57 -0.28
CA LEU A 177 -13.80 -3.68 0.84
C LEU A 177 -12.40 -3.82 1.46
N GLY A 178 -11.89 -5.05 1.58
CA GLY A 178 -10.54 -5.27 2.09
C GLY A 178 -9.43 -4.61 1.26
N ASN A 179 -9.65 -4.41 -0.05
CA ASN A 179 -8.67 -3.87 -0.99
C ASN A 179 -8.77 -2.35 -1.18
N VAL A 180 -9.71 -1.69 -0.51
CA VAL A 180 -9.92 -0.24 -0.65
C VAL A 180 -9.30 0.49 0.52
N PHE A 181 -8.58 1.57 0.24
CA PHE A 181 -7.92 2.42 1.22
C PHE A 181 -8.34 3.87 0.98
N THR A 182 -8.95 4.53 1.95
CA THR A 182 -9.38 5.94 1.81
C THR A 182 -8.19 6.87 1.95
N ILE A 183 -8.00 7.77 0.99
CA ILE A 183 -6.84 8.66 0.95
C ILE A 183 -7.20 10.15 1.05
N GLY A 184 -8.48 10.50 0.94
CA GLY A 184 -8.92 11.90 1.00
C GLY A 184 -10.40 12.08 1.33
N LYS A 185 -10.76 13.30 1.75
CA LYS A 185 -12.14 13.76 1.95
C LYS A 185 -12.65 14.36 0.63
N GLY A 186 -13.84 13.97 0.19
CA GLY A 186 -14.40 14.40 -1.10
C GLY A 186 -13.50 14.00 -2.26
N THR A 187 -13.15 14.95 -3.13
CA THR A 187 -12.26 14.77 -4.29
C THR A 187 -10.78 15.08 -3.99
N LYS A 188 -10.46 15.60 -2.81
CA LYS A 188 -9.10 16.07 -2.47
C LYS A 188 -8.32 14.99 -1.68
N PRO A 189 -7.27 14.38 -2.25
CA PRO A 189 -6.41 13.46 -1.53
C PRO A 189 -5.56 14.21 -0.49
N TRP A 190 -5.30 13.57 0.65
CA TRP A 190 -4.40 14.08 1.71
C TRP A 190 -2.92 13.76 1.45
N ILE A 191 -2.65 12.90 0.48
CA ILE A 191 -1.30 12.55 0.04
C ILE A 191 -1.08 12.96 -1.41
N SER A 192 0.18 13.23 -1.76
CA SER A 192 0.58 13.41 -3.15
C SER A 192 0.41 12.11 -3.93
N LEU A 193 -0.22 12.18 -5.10
CA LEU A 193 -0.39 11.03 -5.97
C LEU A 193 0.82 10.84 -6.90
N PRO A 194 1.17 9.59 -7.26
CA PRO A 194 2.25 9.31 -8.19
C PRO A 194 1.91 9.75 -9.62
N LYS A 195 2.90 9.70 -10.52
CA LYS A 195 2.74 10.01 -11.95
C LYS A 195 1.55 9.23 -12.54
N GLY A 196 0.64 9.95 -13.20
CA GLY A 196 -0.61 9.38 -13.73
C GLY A 196 -1.79 9.42 -12.76
N LYS A 197 -1.63 9.96 -11.55
CA LYS A 197 -2.70 10.19 -10.55
C LYS A 197 -3.57 8.96 -10.23
N GLY A 198 -3.05 7.75 -10.46
CA GLY A 198 -3.80 6.50 -10.28
C GLY A 198 -4.78 6.15 -11.41
N ILE A 199 -4.72 6.85 -12.54
CA ILE A 199 -5.52 6.50 -13.73
C ILE A 199 -4.80 5.38 -14.48
N LYS A 200 -5.51 4.26 -14.67
CA LYS A 200 -5.01 3.13 -15.45
C LYS A 200 -5.48 3.25 -16.90
N LEU A 201 -4.51 3.41 -17.81
CA LEU A 201 -4.76 3.44 -19.24
C LEU A 201 -5.16 2.06 -19.77
N SER A 202 -5.89 2.05 -20.88
CA SER A 202 -6.12 0.84 -21.67
C SER A 202 -4.80 0.32 -22.26
N ILE A 203 -4.79 -0.95 -22.66
CA ILE A 203 -3.60 -1.59 -23.26
C ILE A 203 -3.17 -0.85 -24.53
N ILE A 204 -4.12 -0.38 -25.33
CA ILE A 204 -3.88 0.35 -26.58
C ILE A 204 -3.26 1.72 -26.29
N GLU A 205 -3.81 2.48 -25.35
CA GLU A 205 -3.25 3.78 -24.94
C GLU A 205 -1.85 3.63 -24.35
N GLU A 206 -1.61 2.59 -23.55
CA GLU A 206 -0.29 2.31 -22.99
C GLU A 206 0.72 1.95 -24.09
N ALA A 207 0.31 1.16 -25.09
CA ALA A 207 1.15 0.82 -26.24
C ALA A 207 1.50 2.07 -27.08
N ARG A 208 0.50 2.90 -27.41
CA ARG A 208 0.72 4.16 -28.13
C ARG A 208 1.67 5.09 -27.37
N LYS A 209 1.47 5.22 -26.07
CA LYS A 209 2.34 6.03 -25.19
C LYS A 209 3.79 5.53 -25.17
N ARG A 210 3.99 4.20 -25.15
CA ARG A 210 5.33 3.60 -25.20
C ARG A 210 6.01 3.83 -26.56
N LEU A 211 5.27 3.67 -27.66
CA LEU A 211 5.79 3.92 -29.00
C LEU A 211 6.18 5.39 -29.19
N ALA A 212 5.34 6.32 -28.74
CA ALA A 212 5.66 7.75 -28.79
C ALA A 212 6.89 8.12 -27.93
N ALA A 213 7.03 7.50 -26.74
CA ALA A 213 8.20 7.68 -25.90
C ALA A 213 9.49 7.09 -26.53
N ALA A 214 9.38 5.95 -27.22
CA ALA A 214 10.51 5.37 -27.93
C ALA A 214 10.92 6.20 -29.15
N ALA A 215 9.95 6.71 -29.91
CA ALA A 215 10.20 7.58 -31.06
C ALA A 215 10.90 8.88 -30.64
N SER A 216 10.39 9.54 -29.58
CA SER A 216 11.01 10.77 -29.05
C SER A 216 12.42 10.55 -28.50
N ALA A 217 12.70 9.40 -27.88
CA ALA A 217 14.02 9.04 -27.40
C ALA A 217 15.00 8.64 -28.53
N ALA A 218 14.51 8.27 -29.71
CA ALA A 218 15.34 7.98 -30.89
C ALA A 218 15.68 9.25 -31.70
N THR A 219 14.88 10.30 -31.58
CA THR A 219 15.10 11.60 -32.22
C THR A 219 15.91 12.60 -31.38
N ALA A 220 16.21 12.26 -30.12
CA ALA A 220 16.99 13.07 -29.18
C ALA A 220 18.36 12.42 -28.98
#